data_AF-A0A2R8BFC2-F1
#
_entry.id   AF-A0A2R8BFC2-F1
#
_cell.length_a   1.000
_cell.length_b   1.000
_cell.length_c   1.000
_cell.angle_alpha   90.00
_cell.angle_beta   90.00
_cell.angle_gamma   90.00
#
_symmetry.space_group_name_H-M   'P 1'
#
loop_
_entity.id
_entity.type
_entity.pdbx_description
1 polymer ?
#
loop_
_entity_poly.entity_id
_entity_poly.type
_entity_poly.pdbx_seq_one_letter_code
_entity_poly.pdbx_strand_id
1 'polypeptide(L)'
;MPRQVLLTVSGLVMMAAAGGLYLGRQQAALSETEVINAIADRYVAETGGAHSDCVARPADDVGAWLVISCGTASSISQYWVDRTGRLVTPTAGPDA
;
A
#
# COMPACT_ATOMS: atom_id res chain seq x y z
N MET A 1 -9.94 14.51 -42.61
CA MET A 1 -9.49 15.44 -41.55
C MET A 1 -7.99 15.68 -41.68
N PRO A 2 -7.50 16.91 -41.52
CA PRO A 2 -6.09 17.21 -41.72
C PRO A 2 -5.24 16.43 -40.70
N ARG A 3 -4.21 15.74 -41.17
CA ARG A 3 -3.34 14.86 -40.35
C ARG A 3 -2.76 15.57 -39.13
N GLN A 4 -2.54 16.88 -39.22
CA GLN A 4 -2.08 17.72 -38.11
C GLN A 4 -3.08 17.79 -36.96
N VAL A 5 -4.39 17.88 -37.25
CA VAL A 5 -5.43 17.95 -36.21
C VAL A 5 -5.53 16.62 -35.46
N LEU A 6 -5.38 15.50 -36.17
CA LEU A 6 -5.32 14.18 -35.53
C LEU A 6 -4.10 14.06 -34.61
N LEU A 7 -2.92 14.50 -35.06
CA LEU A 7 -1.69 14.44 -34.25
C LEU A 7 -1.76 15.31 -32.99
N THR A 8 -2.28 16.54 -33.09
CA THR A 8 -2.43 17.42 -31.91
C THR A 8 -3.45 16.87 -30.91
N VAL A 9 -4.61 16.42 -31.38
CA VAL A 9 -5.64 15.84 -30.50
C VAL A 9 -5.13 14.58 -29.84
N SER A 10 -4.50 13.66 -30.58
CA SER A 10 -3.91 12.45 -29.99
C SER A 10 -2.83 12.77 -28.96
N GLY A 11 -1.98 13.78 -29.21
CA GLY A 11 -0.97 14.22 -28.24
C GLY A 11 -1.58 14.76 -26.94
N LEU A 12 -2.61 15.61 -27.06
CA LEU A 12 -3.37 16.13 -25.92
C LEU A 12 -4.04 15.01 -25.11
N VAL A 13 -4.67 14.05 -25.78
CA VAL A 13 -5.29 12.89 -25.13
C VAL A 13 -4.25 12.04 -24.41
N MET A 14 -3.07 11.81 -25.01
CA MET A 14 -2.01 11.03 -24.37
C MET A 14 -1.46 11.74 -23.12
N MET A 15 -1.26 13.06 -23.18
CA MET A 15 -0.84 13.84 -22.02
C MET A 15 -1.88 13.84 -20.91
N ALA A 16 -3.16 14.00 -21.25
CA ALA A 16 -4.25 13.94 -20.27
C ALA A 16 -4.35 12.54 -19.64
N ALA A 17 -4.22 11.48 -20.44
CA ALA A 17 -4.22 10.11 -19.95
C ALA A 17 -3.03 9.81 -19.04
N ALA A 18 -1.82 10.25 -19.41
CA ALA A 18 -0.62 10.08 -18.60
C ALA A 18 -0.72 10.85 -17.27
N GLY A 19 -1.18 12.10 -17.31
CA GLY A 19 -1.38 12.93 -16.11
C GLY A 19 -2.47 12.35 -15.19
N GLY A 20 -3.60 11.94 -15.77
CA GLY A 20 -4.68 11.28 -15.03
C GLY A 20 -4.25 9.96 -14.41
N LEU A 21 -3.46 9.15 -15.12
CA LEU A 21 -2.91 7.91 -14.60
C LEU A 21 -1.89 8.18 -13.48
N TYR A 22 -1.03 9.18 -13.62
CA TYR A 22 -0.04 9.52 -12.60
C TYR A 22 -0.69 10.00 -11.30
N LEU A 23 -1.63 10.96 -11.40
CA LEU A 23 -2.40 11.45 -10.27
C LEU A 23 -3.33 10.36 -9.70
N GLY A 24 -3.93 9.57 -10.57
CA GLY A 24 -4.75 8.42 -10.21
C GLY A 24 -3.96 7.37 -9.43
N ARG A 25 -2.69 7.10 -9.77
CA ARG A 25 -1.83 6.19 -8.99
C ARG A 25 -1.40 6.77 -7.64
N GLN A 26 -1.33 8.09 -7.50
CA GLN A 26 -1.10 8.72 -6.20
C GLN A 26 -2.34 8.69 -5.30
N GLN A 27 -3.53 8.76 -5.89
CA GLN A 27 -4.81 8.76 -5.16
C GLN A 27 -5.47 7.39 -5.03
N ALA A 28 -5.09 6.42 -5.87
CA ALA A 28 -5.39 5.01 -5.70
C ALA A 28 -4.54 4.48 -4.56
N ALA A 29 -4.83 4.97 -3.35
CA ALA A 29 -4.47 4.28 -2.13
C ALA A 29 -4.99 2.86 -2.28
N LEU A 30 -4.11 1.87 -2.04
CA LEU A 30 -4.57 0.49 -1.98
C LEU A 30 -5.70 0.41 -0.96
N SER A 31 -6.70 -0.43 -1.23
CA SER A 31 -7.73 -0.67 -0.23
C SER A 31 -7.06 -1.27 1.01
N GLU A 32 -7.38 -0.72 2.18
CA GLU A 32 -6.81 -1.14 3.47
C GLU A 32 -6.88 -2.67 3.62
N THR A 33 -8.03 -3.25 3.26
CA THR A 33 -8.28 -4.69 3.26
C THR A 33 -7.29 -5.48 2.39
N GLU A 34 -6.93 -4.98 1.22
CA GLU A 34 -6.03 -5.69 0.30
C GLU A 34 -4.60 -5.71 0.83
N VAL A 35 -4.16 -4.61 1.46
CA VAL A 35 -2.87 -4.55 2.16
C VAL A 35 -2.83 -5.55 3.33
N ILE A 36 -3.88 -5.57 4.15
CA ILE A 36 -3.97 -6.47 5.30
C ILE A 36 -3.92 -7.93 4.85
N ASN A 37 -4.73 -8.29 3.85
CA ASN A 37 -4.79 -9.66 3.34
C ASN A 37 -3.44 -10.10 2.75
N ALA A 38 -2.77 -9.24 1.99
CA ALA A 38 -1.46 -9.57 1.41
C ALA A 38 -0.39 -9.85 2.49
N ILE A 39 -0.41 -9.10 3.60
CA ILE A 39 0.52 -9.32 4.72
C ILE A 39 0.15 -10.59 5.49
N ALA A 40 -1.14 -10.85 5.71
CA ALA A 40 -1.60 -12.06 6.36
C ALA A 40 -1.28 -13.32 5.53
N ASP A 41 -1.48 -13.29 4.20
CA ASP A 41 -1.07 -14.36 3.29
C ASP A 41 0.43 -14.65 3.40
N ARG A 42 1.26 -13.60 3.47
CA ARG A 42 2.70 -13.77 3.69
C ARG A 42 3.01 -14.42 5.03
N TYR A 43 2.36 -13.98 6.11
CA TYR A 43 2.55 -14.59 7.44
C TYR A 43 2.17 -16.08 7.44
N VAL A 44 1.05 -16.44 6.81
CA VAL A 44 0.63 -17.84 6.66
C VAL A 44 1.66 -18.64 5.85
N ALA A 45 2.16 -18.08 4.75
CA ALA A 45 3.16 -18.75 3.92
C ALA A 45 4.51 -18.95 4.64
N GLU A 46 4.94 -18.00 5.48
CA GLU A 46 6.22 -18.06 6.19
C GLU A 46 6.17 -18.91 7.46
N THR A 47 5.06 -18.86 8.20
CA THR A 47 4.96 -19.46 9.54
C THR A 47 4.03 -20.67 9.61
N GLY A 48 3.14 -20.85 8.63
CA GLY A 48 2.04 -21.81 8.70
C GLY A 48 0.93 -21.43 9.68
N GLY A 49 0.93 -20.19 10.20
CA GLY A 49 -0.12 -19.66 11.07
C GLY A 49 -1.46 -19.42 10.36
N ALA A 50 -2.42 -18.82 11.06
CA ALA A 50 -3.74 -18.50 10.52
C ALA A 50 -3.88 -17.01 10.20
N HIS A 51 -4.73 -16.68 9.23
CA HIS A 51 -5.12 -15.28 8.94
C HIS A 51 -5.67 -14.56 10.17
N SER A 52 -6.39 -15.28 11.03
CA SER A 52 -6.97 -14.75 12.27
C SER A 52 -5.93 -14.35 13.32
N ASP A 53 -4.67 -14.75 13.15
CA ASP A 53 -3.58 -14.35 14.03
C ASP A 53 -3.10 -12.93 13.73
N CYS A 54 -3.59 -12.31 12.65
CA CYS A 54 -3.24 -10.96 12.22
C CYS A 54 -4.28 -9.93 12.65
N VAL A 55 -3.82 -8.84 13.26
CA VAL A 55 -4.64 -7.68 13.62
C VAL A 55 -4.01 -6.42 13.06
N ALA A 56 -4.78 -5.66 12.28
CA ALA A 56 -4.37 -4.38 11.72
C ALA A 56 -4.87 -3.22 12.60
N ARG A 57 -4.04 -2.20 12.77
CA ARG A 57 -4.41 -0.93 13.40
C ARG A 57 -3.85 0.24 12.60
N PRO A 58 -4.52 1.40 12.61
CA PRO A 58 -3.92 2.63 12.12
C PRO A 58 -2.60 2.91 12.85
N ALA A 59 -1.59 3.37 12.13
CA ALA A 59 -0.35 3.83 12.73
C ALA A 59 -0.45 5.33 13.06
N ASP A 60 -0.01 5.72 14.26
CA ASP A 60 0.06 7.12 14.70
C ASP A 60 1.38 7.82 14.26
N ASP A 61 2.35 7.05 13.74
CA ASP A 61 3.70 7.52 13.39
C ASP A 61 3.81 8.16 12.00
N VAL A 62 4.69 9.16 11.89
CA VAL A 62 4.99 9.87 10.63
C VAL A 62 5.67 8.92 9.64
N GLY A 63 4.91 8.46 8.63
CA GLY A 63 5.41 7.64 7.53
C GLY A 63 4.86 6.22 7.47
N ALA A 64 4.18 5.76 8.53
CA ALA A 64 3.36 4.56 8.50
C ALA A 64 1.88 4.93 8.41
N TRP A 65 1.11 4.13 7.69
CA TRP A 65 -0.35 4.26 7.62
C TRP A 65 -1.04 3.17 8.45
N LEU A 66 -0.53 1.94 8.36
CA LEU A 66 -1.04 0.77 9.08
C LEU A 66 0.09 0.03 9.77
N VAL A 67 -0.20 -0.51 10.94
CA VAL A 67 0.61 -1.53 11.60
C VAL A 67 -0.19 -2.83 11.68
N ILE A 68 0.36 -3.90 11.13
CA ILE A 68 -0.25 -5.23 11.12
C ILE A 68 0.59 -6.12 12.00
N SER A 69 0.00 -6.56 13.11
CA SER A 69 0.64 -7.47 14.06
C SER A 69 0.10 -8.88 13.82
N CYS A 70 0.96 -9.81 13.42
CA CYS A 70 0.60 -11.22 13.21
C CYS A 70 1.33 -12.10 14.21
N GLY A 71 0.59 -12.95 14.92
CA GLY A 71 1.20 -13.94 15.80
C GLY A 71 0.35 -14.29 17.02
N THR A 72 0.93 -15.11 17.89
CA THR A 72 0.33 -15.53 19.15
C THR A 72 1.01 -14.83 20.32
N ALA A 73 0.48 -14.98 21.53
CA ALA A 73 1.05 -14.37 22.74
C ALA A 73 2.54 -14.70 22.98
N SER A 74 3.06 -15.77 22.37
CA SER A 74 4.47 -16.18 22.46
C SER A 74 5.39 -15.59 21.37
N SER A 75 4.84 -15.13 20.25
CA SER A 75 5.63 -14.58 19.14
C SER A 75 4.77 -13.68 18.26
N ILE A 76 5.02 -12.37 18.30
CA ILE A 76 4.30 -11.36 17.51
C ILE A 76 5.27 -10.73 16.52
N SER A 77 4.92 -10.79 15.23
CA SER A 77 5.63 -10.10 14.14
C SER A 77 4.86 -8.84 13.76
N GLN A 78 5.54 -7.69 13.74
CA GLN A 78 4.93 -6.41 13.38
C GLN A 78 5.37 -5.98 11.98
N TYR A 79 4.39 -5.60 11.16
CA TYR A 79 4.59 -5.13 9.80
C TYR A 79 4.01 -3.72 9.65
N TRP A 80 4.89 -2.75 9.43
CA TRP A 80 4.52 -1.36 9.26
C TRP A 80 4.41 -1.04 7.78
N VAL A 81 3.29 -0.47 7.36
CA VAL A 81 2.96 -0.30 5.95
C VAL A 81 2.55 1.14 5.66
N ASP A 82 3.08 1.72 4.58
CA ASP A 82 2.69 3.04 4.09
C ASP A 82 1.41 3.00 3.23
N ARG A 83 0.90 4.17 2.81
CA ARG A 83 -0.32 4.25 1.96
C ARG A 83 -0.19 3.61 0.59
N THR A 84 1.03 3.27 0.17
CA THR A 84 1.31 2.59 -1.09
C THR A 84 1.45 1.08 -0.94
N GLY A 85 1.25 0.55 0.28
CA GLY A 85 1.37 -0.88 0.57
C GLY A 85 2.81 -1.34 0.76
N ARG A 86 3.79 -0.43 0.90
CA ARG A 86 5.20 -0.79 1.10
C ARG A 86 5.50 -0.95 2.58
N LEU A 87 6.31 -1.96 2.88
CA LEU A 87 6.89 -2.14 4.21
C LEU A 87 7.87 -1.00 4.50
N VAL A 88 7.64 -0.31 5.60
CA VAL A 88 8.51 0.74 6.10
C VAL A 88 9.10 0.31 7.43
N THR A 89 10.30 0.79 7.75
CA THR A 89 10.82 0.69 9.12
C THR A 89 10.27 1.90 9.88
N PRO A 90 9.69 1.72 11.08
CA PRO A 90 9.35 2.86 11.92
C PRO A 90 10.62 3.66 12.16
N THR A 91 10.59 4.94 11.82
CA THR A 91 11.60 5.87 12.32
C THR A 91 11.34 5.97 13.81
N ALA A 92 12.15 5.30 14.63
CA ALA A 92 11.94 5.13 16.07
C ALA A 92 11.38 6.40 16.74
N GLY A 93 10.05 6.43 16.96
CA GLY A 93 9.43 7.23 17.99
C GLY A 93 9.76 6.63 19.36
N PRO A 94 9.79 7.41 20.45
CA PRO A 94 10.56 7.15 21.67
C PRO A 94 9.99 6.05 22.59
N ASP A 95 9.58 4.91 22.07
CA ASP A 95 9.09 3.76 22.84
C ASP A 95 9.71 2.42 22.36
N ALA A 96 11.02 2.43 22.04
CA ALA A 96 11.82 1.22 21.78
C ALA A 96 12.47 0.68 23.06
#